data_AF-A0A8X7BTC5-F1
#
_entry.id   AF-A0A8X7BTC5-F1
#
_cell.length_a   1.000
_cell.length_b   1.000
_cell.length_c   1.000
_cell.angle_alpha   90.00
_cell.angle_beta   90.00
_cell.angle_gamma   90.00
#
_symmetry.space_group_name_H-M   'P 1'
#
loop_
_entity.id
_entity.type
_entity.pdbx_description
1 polymer ?
#
loop_
_entity_poly.entity_id
_entity_poly.type
_entity_poly.pdbx_seq_one_letter_code
_entity_poly.pdbx_strand_id
1 'polypeptide(L)'
;MNVLYKDEKVSKYSNLEKVLRITAWKKRFIKMLKKSNVLDGPLTSEELSEAERFWIQVEQEEFFPEEFLSKIKKYLAKPIDQLTPPLPSDHINQTPAFLVCGLDFTGPLYVNNFGELQKSYIVLFTCGVTKALHLELVSDVTTNSFLLAFRRFLERRGN
;
A
#
# COMPACT_ATOMS: atom_id res chain seq x y z
N MET A 1 -25.29 -16.63 -9.78
CA MET A 1 -25.77 -15.27 -9.43
C MET A 1 -25.44 -14.22 -10.52
N ASN A 2 -24.59 -14.53 -11.51
CA ASN A 2 -24.21 -13.63 -12.62
C ASN A 2 -25.15 -13.64 -13.84
N VAL A 3 -26.23 -14.43 -13.83
CA VAL A 3 -27.09 -14.56 -15.03
C VAL A 3 -28.00 -13.34 -15.21
N LEU A 4 -28.36 -12.63 -14.13
CA LEU A 4 -29.29 -11.48 -14.19
C LEU A 4 -28.66 -10.19 -14.72
N TYR A 5 -27.33 -10.14 -14.87
CA TYR A 5 -26.59 -8.90 -15.10
C TYR A 5 -25.63 -8.98 -16.29
N LYS A 6 -25.64 -10.10 -17.02
CA LYS A 6 -24.64 -10.40 -18.05
C LYS A 6 -24.62 -9.38 -19.21
N ASP A 7 -25.72 -8.64 -19.40
CA ASP A 7 -25.89 -7.65 -20.47
C ASP A 7 -26.24 -6.24 -19.94
N GLU A 8 -26.18 -6.00 -18.62
CA GLU A 8 -26.45 -4.69 -18.00
C GLU A 8 -25.16 -3.84 -18.04
N LYS A 9 -25.19 -2.68 -18.71
CA LYS A 9 -24.06 -1.72 -18.78
C LYS A 9 -24.46 -0.39 -18.13
N VAL A 10 -23.56 0.25 -17.40
CA VAL A 10 -23.89 1.52 -16.71
C VAL A 10 -24.17 2.63 -17.72
N SER A 11 -23.51 2.58 -18.88
CA SER A 11 -23.66 3.53 -19.99
C SER A 11 -25.06 3.57 -20.61
N LYS A 12 -25.91 2.57 -20.37
CA LYS A 12 -27.31 2.56 -20.83
C LYS A 12 -28.21 3.53 -20.06
N TYR A 13 -27.70 4.13 -18.98
CA TYR A 13 -28.47 4.96 -18.09
C TYR A 13 -27.90 6.38 -18.03
N SER A 14 -28.79 7.37 -18.04
CA SER A 14 -28.42 8.79 -18.03
C SER A 14 -28.20 9.38 -16.62
N ASN A 15 -28.49 8.62 -15.56
CA ASN A 15 -28.38 9.09 -14.18
C ASN A 15 -27.84 7.99 -13.26
N LEU A 16 -26.61 8.16 -12.80
CA LEU A 16 -25.92 7.19 -11.94
C LEU A 16 -26.64 6.98 -10.61
N GLU A 17 -27.06 8.05 -9.92
CA GLU A 17 -27.73 7.94 -8.63
C GLU A 17 -29.03 7.11 -8.72
N LYS A 18 -29.81 7.31 -9.77
CA LYS A 18 -31.03 6.55 -10.04
C LYS A 18 -30.72 5.06 -10.24
N VAL A 19 -29.67 4.76 -11.00
CA VAL A 19 -29.22 3.38 -11.24
C VAL A 19 -28.75 2.72 -9.96
N LEU A 20 -27.94 3.40 -9.15
CA LEU A 20 -27.46 2.88 -7.87
C LEU A 20 -28.63 2.53 -6.95
N ARG A 21 -29.63 3.42 -6.85
CA ARG A 21 -30.84 3.18 -6.03
C ARG A 21 -31.67 2.01 -6.56
N ILE A 22 -31.88 1.91 -7.88
CA ILE A 22 -32.61 0.78 -8.49
C ILE A 22 -31.87 -0.54 -8.22
N THR A 23 -30.55 -0.56 -8.43
CA THR A 23 -29.72 -1.74 -8.20
C THR A 23 -29.72 -2.14 -6.73
N ALA A 24 -29.64 -1.18 -5.80
CA ALA A 24 -29.73 -1.42 -4.36
C ALA A 24 -31.08 -2.04 -3.97
N TRP A 25 -32.20 -1.52 -4.49
CA TRP A 25 -33.53 -2.10 -4.26
C TRP A 25 -33.66 -3.51 -4.83
N LYS A 26 -33.19 -3.76 -6.06
CA LYS A 26 -33.16 -5.10 -6.66
C LYS A 26 -32.37 -6.08 -5.77
N LYS A 27 -31.17 -5.68 -5.31
CA LYS A 27 -30.32 -6.50 -4.43
C LYS A 27 -30.98 -6.77 -3.08
N ARG A 28 -31.60 -5.76 -2.46
CA ARG A 28 -32.36 -5.89 -1.21
C ARG A 28 -33.51 -6.89 -1.38
N PHE A 29 -34.30 -6.77 -2.45
CA PHE A 29 -35.41 -7.69 -2.73
C PHE A 29 -34.93 -9.14 -2.86
N ILE A 30 -33.84 -9.39 -3.61
CA ILE A 30 -33.23 -10.72 -3.72
C ILE A 30 -32.76 -11.23 -2.34
N LYS A 31 -32.21 -10.36 -1.49
CA LYS A 31 -31.78 -10.71 -0.13
C LYS A 31 -32.97 -11.07 0.77
N MET A 32 -34.10 -10.36 0.64
CA MET A 32 -35.35 -10.68 1.34
C MET A 32 -35.87 -12.07 0.93
N LEU A 33 -35.87 -12.39 -0.36
CA LEU A 33 -36.27 -13.71 -0.88
C LEU A 33 -35.40 -14.85 -0.32
N LYS A 34 -34.12 -14.59 -0.06
CA LYS A 34 -33.17 -15.62 0.42
C LYS A 34 -33.19 -15.83 1.93
N LYS A 35 -33.48 -14.79 2.73
CA LYS A 35 -33.35 -14.82 4.19
C LYS A 35 -34.69 -14.77 4.92
N SER A 36 -35.83 -14.70 4.20
CA SER A 36 -37.18 -14.58 4.76
C SER A 36 -37.33 -13.47 5.80
N ASN A 37 -36.45 -12.46 5.74
CA ASN A 37 -36.46 -11.30 6.63
C ASN A 37 -36.96 -10.09 5.86
N VAL A 38 -37.92 -9.38 6.44
CA VAL A 38 -38.42 -8.13 5.89
C VAL A 38 -37.47 -7.01 6.32
N LEU A 39 -36.71 -6.47 5.37
CA LEU A 39 -35.95 -5.24 5.58
C LEU A 39 -36.84 -4.07 5.16
N ASP A 40 -37.37 -3.35 6.14
CA ASP A 40 -38.21 -2.17 5.94
C ASP A 40 -37.42 -0.87 6.19
N GLY A 41 -37.85 0.22 5.54
CA GLY A 41 -37.23 1.54 5.64
C GLY A 41 -36.39 1.97 4.43
N PRO A 42 -35.78 3.17 4.48
CA PRO A 42 -35.02 3.72 3.36
C PRO A 42 -33.78 2.89 3.02
N LEU A 43 -33.22 3.09 1.82
CA LEU A 43 -31.94 2.50 1.44
C LEU A 43 -30.84 2.97 2.39
N THR A 44 -30.05 2.02 2.89
CA THR A 44 -28.88 2.34 3.70
C THR A 44 -27.71 2.77 2.82
N SER A 45 -26.77 3.50 3.39
CA SER A 45 -25.51 3.84 2.70
C SER A 45 -24.77 2.59 2.22
N GLU A 46 -24.76 1.53 3.03
CA GLU A 46 -24.08 0.28 2.67
C GLU A 46 -24.69 -0.36 1.43
N GLU A 47 -26.01 -0.37 1.28
CA GLU A 47 -26.66 -0.93 0.09
C GLU A 47 -26.40 -0.11 -1.17
N LEU A 48 -26.28 1.21 -1.03
CA LEU A 48 -25.84 2.08 -2.13
C LEU A 48 -24.37 1.81 -2.49
N SER A 49 -23.50 1.65 -1.50
CA SER A 49 -22.10 1.29 -1.71
C SER A 49 -21.94 -0.11 -2.32
N GLU A 50 -22.76 -1.08 -1.95
CA GLU A 50 -22.80 -2.41 -2.58
C GLU A 50 -23.25 -2.33 -4.04
N ALA A 51 -24.24 -1.48 -4.34
CA ALA A 51 -24.68 -1.24 -5.72
C ALA A 51 -23.61 -0.52 -6.55
N GLU A 52 -22.91 0.44 -5.97
CA GLU A 52 -21.80 1.15 -6.63
C GLU A 52 -20.63 0.21 -6.94
N ARG A 53 -20.17 -0.55 -5.94
CA ARG A 53 -19.11 -1.55 -6.13
C ARG A 53 -19.47 -2.56 -7.21
N PHE A 54 -20.73 -2.95 -7.28
CA PHE A 54 -21.21 -3.86 -8.32
C PHE A 54 -21.02 -3.27 -9.72
N TRP A 55 -21.41 -2.02 -9.96
CA TRP A 55 -21.24 -1.38 -11.27
C TRP A 55 -19.76 -1.12 -11.59
N ILE A 56 -18.96 -0.72 -10.61
CA ILE A 56 -17.50 -0.58 -10.78
C ILE A 56 -16.90 -1.91 -11.26
N GLN A 57 -17.30 -3.04 -10.66
CA GLN A 57 -16.78 -4.35 -11.05
C GLN A 57 -17.20 -4.74 -12.48
N VAL A 58 -18.45 -4.47 -12.87
CA VAL A 58 -18.95 -4.74 -14.23
C VAL A 58 -18.17 -3.93 -15.26
N GLU A 59 -17.98 -2.64 -15.02
CA GLU A 59 -17.24 -1.77 -15.94
C GLU A 59 -15.74 -2.13 -15.96
N GLN A 60 -15.13 -2.43 -14.80
CA GLN A 60 -13.74 -2.88 -14.74
C GLN A 60 -13.50 -4.20 -15.47
N GLU A 61 -14.44 -5.15 -15.41
CA GLU A 61 -14.37 -6.39 -16.17
C GLU A 61 -14.44 -6.15 -17.69
N GLU A 62 -15.24 -5.19 -18.15
CA GLU A 62 -15.35 -4.83 -19.57
C GLU A 62 -14.09 -4.11 -20.09
N PHE A 63 -13.57 -3.14 -19.35
CA PHE A 63 -12.45 -2.29 -19.81
C PHE A 63 -11.05 -2.83 -19.46
N PHE A 64 -10.93 -3.66 -18.42
CA PHE A 64 -9.66 -4.19 -17.88
C PHE A 64 -9.71 -5.72 -17.70
N PRO A 65 -9.97 -6.48 -18.79
CA PRO A 65 -10.18 -7.91 -18.69
C PRO A 65 -8.93 -8.67 -18.21
N GLU A 66 -7.73 -8.20 -18.54
CA GLU A 66 -6.49 -8.86 -18.13
C GLU A 66 -6.25 -8.74 -16.62
N GLU A 67 -6.45 -7.55 -16.06
CA GLU A 67 -6.33 -7.25 -14.64
C GLU A 67 -7.41 -7.97 -13.84
N PHE A 68 -8.63 -7.99 -14.35
CA PHE A 68 -9.73 -8.74 -13.76
C PHE A 68 -9.45 -10.24 -13.71
N LEU A 69 -8.99 -10.82 -14.82
CA LEU A 69 -8.60 -12.23 -14.89
C LEU A 69 -7.40 -12.54 -13.98
N SER A 70 -6.42 -11.65 -13.90
CA SER A 70 -5.29 -11.76 -12.96
C SER A 70 -5.75 -11.79 -11.51
N LYS A 71 -6.69 -10.89 -11.16
CA LYS A 71 -7.29 -10.83 -9.83
C LYS A 71 -8.06 -12.12 -9.51
N ILE A 72 -8.89 -12.62 -10.42
CA ILE A 72 -9.60 -13.90 -10.25
C ILE A 72 -8.61 -15.06 -10.10
N LYS A 73 -7.59 -15.15 -10.95
CA LYS A 73 -6.53 -16.17 -10.85
C LYS A 73 -5.87 -16.15 -9.48
N LYS A 74 -5.59 -14.96 -8.93
CA LYS A 74 -5.03 -14.80 -7.58
C LYS A 74 -5.98 -15.24 -6.47
N TYR A 75 -7.28 -14.94 -6.56
CA TYR A 75 -8.27 -15.39 -5.56
C TYR A 75 -8.55 -16.89 -5.62
N LEU A 76 -8.48 -17.48 -6.81
CA LEU A 76 -8.67 -18.92 -7.03
C LEU A 76 -7.39 -19.73 -6.82
N ALA A 77 -6.22 -19.08 -6.81
CA ALA A 77 -4.96 -19.73 -6.50
C ALA A 77 -5.02 -20.28 -5.07
N LYS A 78 -4.63 -21.54 -4.91
CA LYS A 78 -4.42 -22.10 -3.58
C LYS A 78 -3.37 -21.23 -2.87
N PRO A 79 -3.56 -20.91 -1.58
CA PRO A 79 -2.51 -20.30 -0.78
C PRO A 79 -1.24 -21.14 -0.96
N ILE A 80 -0.19 -20.52 -1.48
CA ILE A 80 1.13 -21.14 -1.46
C ILE A 80 1.55 -21.10 0.00
N ASP A 81 2.01 -22.24 0.53
CA ASP A 81 2.73 -22.26 1.79
C ASP A 81 3.95 -21.37 1.62
N GLN A 82 3.86 -20.17 2.18
CA GLN A 82 4.94 -19.21 2.15
C GLN A 82 6.04 -19.80 3.04
N LEU A 83 7.05 -20.39 2.41
CA LEU A 83 8.31 -20.73 3.06
C LEU A 83 8.90 -19.41 3.56
N THR A 84 8.67 -19.09 4.83
CA THR A 84 9.32 -17.96 5.47
C THR A 84 10.78 -18.35 5.68
N PRO A 85 11.75 -17.66 5.07
CA PRO A 85 13.14 -17.87 5.43
C PRO A 85 13.29 -17.54 6.93
N PRO A 86 14.18 -18.25 7.66
CA PRO A 86 14.49 -17.88 9.03
C PRO A 86 14.89 -16.40 9.07
N LEU A 87 14.37 -15.66 10.05
CA LEU A 87 14.72 -14.25 10.23
C LEU A 87 16.24 -14.14 10.43
N PRO A 88 16.89 -13.06 9.93
CA PRO A 88 18.30 -12.82 10.18
C PRO A 88 18.56 -12.79 11.69
N SER A 89 19.63 -13.43 12.14
CA SER A 89 20.01 -13.50 13.56
C SER A 89 20.07 -12.12 14.23
N ASP A 90 20.49 -11.11 13.47
CA ASP A 90 20.60 -9.71 13.90
C ASP A 90 19.26 -9.05 14.26
N HIS A 91 18.13 -9.63 13.83
CA HIS A 91 16.79 -9.14 14.16
C HIS A 91 16.17 -9.83 15.38
N ILE A 92 16.73 -10.98 15.79
CA ILE A 92 16.13 -11.85 16.80
C ILE A 92 16.93 -11.78 18.11
N ASN A 93 18.25 -11.62 18.02
CA ASN A 93 19.13 -11.59 19.17
C ASN A 93 19.07 -10.22 19.87
N GLN A 94 18.86 -10.23 21.19
CA GLN A 94 19.00 -9.04 22.02
C GLN A 94 20.45 -8.56 21.99
N THR A 95 20.69 -7.49 21.24
CA THR A 95 22.00 -6.89 21.05
C THR A 95 21.90 -5.38 21.26
N PRO A 96 22.98 -4.69 21.68
CA PRO A 96 22.96 -3.24 21.82
C PRO A 96 22.56 -2.53 20.52
N ALA A 97 21.87 -1.39 20.66
CA ALA A 97 21.56 -0.55 19.51
C ALA A 97 22.85 -0.13 18.78
N PHE A 98 22.77 -0.06 17.46
CA PHE A 98 23.86 0.28 16.54
C PHE A 98 25.06 -0.68 16.53
N LEU A 99 24.99 -1.85 17.18
CA LEU A 99 26.04 -2.87 17.10
C LEU A 99 26.24 -3.39 15.67
N VAL A 100 25.14 -3.66 14.98
CA VAL A 100 25.13 -4.00 13.55
C VAL A 100 24.39 -2.88 12.83
N CYS A 101 25.05 -2.23 11.87
CA CYS A 101 24.48 -1.13 11.11
C CYS A 101 24.58 -1.37 9.61
N GLY A 102 23.49 -1.08 8.88
CA GLY A 102 23.51 -0.86 7.45
C GLY A 102 23.96 0.56 7.14
N LEU A 103 24.66 0.72 6.02
CA LEU A 103 25.15 1.99 5.51
C LEU A 103 24.55 2.25 4.13
N ASP A 104 24.01 3.45 3.92
CA ASP A 104 23.55 3.89 2.61
C ASP A 104 23.72 5.41 2.44
N PHE A 105 23.60 5.89 1.21
CA PHE A 105 23.55 7.30 0.87
C PHE A 105 22.20 7.65 0.23
N THR A 106 21.69 8.84 0.52
CA THR A 106 20.55 9.35 -0.25
C THR A 106 20.95 9.66 -1.69
N GLY A 107 19.94 9.85 -2.55
CA GLY A 107 20.12 10.66 -3.75
C GLY A 107 20.64 12.08 -3.43
N PRO A 108 21.13 12.81 -4.43
CA PRO A 108 21.62 14.16 -4.23
C PRO A 108 20.50 15.09 -3.76
N LEU A 109 20.80 15.87 -2.73
CA LEU A 109 19.95 16.91 -2.18
C LEU A 109 20.61 18.26 -2.43
N TYR A 110 19.81 19.32 -2.41
CA TYR A 110 20.30 20.67 -2.63
C TYR A 110 20.01 21.49 -1.37
N VAL A 111 21.07 21.85 -0.66
CA VAL A 111 21.01 22.56 0.62
C VAL A 111 21.40 24.01 0.38
N ASN A 112 20.63 24.94 0.93
CA ASN A 112 20.99 26.35 0.87
C ASN A 112 22.10 26.62 1.89
N ASN A 113 23.28 26.97 1.38
CA ASN A 113 24.45 27.35 2.17
C ASN A 113 24.74 28.84 1.91
N PHE A 114 24.32 29.70 2.85
CA PHE A 114 24.51 31.16 2.78
C PHE A 114 24.03 31.84 1.47
N GLY A 115 22.93 31.36 0.90
CA GLY A 115 22.33 31.92 -0.32
C GLY A 115 22.72 31.17 -1.60
N GLU A 116 23.69 30.25 -1.54
CA GLU A 116 24.06 29.40 -2.65
C GLU A 116 23.50 27.99 -2.47
N LEU A 117 22.91 27.45 -3.53
CA LEU A 117 22.37 26.10 -3.51
C LEU A 117 23.48 25.08 -3.74
N GLN A 118 23.88 24.37 -2.68
CA GLN A 118 24.96 23.39 -2.73
C GLN A 118 24.43 21.96 -2.79
N LYS A 119 24.95 21.19 -3.76
CA LYS A 119 24.69 19.74 -3.83
C LYS A 119 25.31 19.05 -2.61
N SER A 120 24.51 18.25 -1.92
CA SER A 120 24.88 17.53 -0.70
C SER A 120 24.20 16.16 -0.69
N TYR A 121 24.61 15.30 0.23
CA TYR A 121 24.10 13.96 0.42
C TYR A 121 23.89 13.71 1.91
N ILE A 122 23.01 12.77 2.26
CA ILE A 122 22.88 12.30 3.63
C ILE A 122 23.39 10.86 3.68
N VAL A 123 24.29 10.59 4.62
CA VAL A 123 24.72 9.25 5.00
C VAL A 123 23.71 8.69 5.99
N LEU A 124 23.14 7.52 5.70
CA LEU A 124 22.20 6.82 6.57
C LEU A 124 22.91 5.67 7.27
N PHE A 125 22.90 5.69 8.60
CA PHE A 125 23.29 4.57 9.42
C PHE A 125 22.04 3.93 10.01
N THR A 126 21.67 2.75 9.52
CA THR A 126 20.47 2.03 9.93
C THR A 126 20.82 0.94 10.93
N CYS A 127 20.30 1.02 12.15
CA CYS A 127 20.48 -0.02 13.15
C CYS A 127 19.76 -1.31 12.74
N GLY A 128 20.51 -2.41 12.63
CA GLY A 128 19.98 -3.74 12.30
C GLY A 128 19.02 -4.28 13.36
N VAL A 129 19.27 -3.93 14.63
CA VAL A 129 18.53 -4.40 15.82
C VAL A 129 17.21 -3.64 16.01
N THR A 130 17.27 -2.30 16.05
CA THR A 130 16.12 -1.46 16.44
C THR A 130 15.45 -0.76 15.26
N LYS A 131 16.03 -0.82 14.06
CA LYS A 131 15.62 -0.03 12.88
C LYS A 131 15.71 1.49 13.07
N ALA A 132 16.40 1.96 14.10
CA ALA A 132 16.70 3.37 14.27
C ALA A 132 17.64 3.89 13.16
N LEU A 133 17.41 5.13 12.73
CA LEU A 133 18.24 5.81 11.74
C LEU A 133 19.07 6.90 12.40
N HIS A 134 20.37 6.95 12.08
CA HIS A 134 21.24 8.10 12.34
C HIS A 134 21.66 8.71 11.01
N LEU A 135 21.47 10.02 10.86
CA LEU A 135 21.66 10.74 9.61
C LEU A 135 22.80 11.75 9.75
N GLU A 136 23.73 11.76 8.80
CA GLU A 136 24.83 12.73 8.73
C GLU A 136 24.83 13.41 7.37
N LEU A 137 24.79 14.75 7.36
CA LEU A 137 24.91 15.52 6.13
C LEU A 137 26.38 15.57 5.68
N VAL A 138 26.62 15.36 4.39
CA VAL A 138 27.93 15.48 3.75
C VAL A 138 27.81 16.23 2.43
N SER A 139 28.88 16.93 2.04
CA SER A 139 28.94 17.67 0.77
C SER A 139 29.01 16.79 -0.46
N ASP A 140 29.54 15.58 -0.31
CA ASP A 140 29.95 14.72 -1.42
C ASP A 140 30.11 13.27 -0.94
N VAL A 141 30.15 12.33 -1.90
CA VAL A 141 30.21 10.88 -1.65
C VAL A 141 31.65 10.35 -1.66
N THR A 142 32.64 11.20 -1.37
CA THR A 142 34.03 10.75 -1.26
C THR A 142 34.29 10.04 0.06
N THR A 143 35.35 9.22 0.07
CA THR A 143 35.79 8.50 1.26
C THR A 143 36.10 9.42 2.44
N ASN A 144 36.69 10.60 2.20
CA ASN A 144 37.04 11.53 3.27
C ASN A 144 35.79 12.09 3.97
N SER A 145 34.82 12.54 3.18
CA SER A 145 33.53 13.03 3.68
C SER A 145 32.76 11.95 4.42
N PHE A 146 32.80 10.71 3.93
CA PHE A 146 32.26 9.55 4.63
C PHE A 146 32.98 9.28 5.97
N LEU A 147 34.31 9.24 6.00
CA LEU A 147 35.07 8.96 7.23
C LEU A 147 34.80 9.99 8.32
N LEU A 148 34.65 11.27 7.95
CA LEU A 148 34.26 12.32 8.89
C LEU A 148 32.85 12.11 9.42
N ALA A 149 31.89 11.73 8.58
CA ALA A 149 30.53 11.37 9.00
C ALA A 149 30.52 10.13 9.90
N PHE A 150 31.30 9.11 9.57
CA PHE A 150 31.41 7.88 10.34
C PHE A 150 32.02 8.12 11.73
N ARG A 151 33.05 8.97 11.84
CA ARG A 151 33.58 9.39 13.15
C ARG A 151 32.52 10.07 14.01
N ARG A 152 31.76 11.02 13.47
CA ARG A 152 30.65 11.67 14.18
C ARG A 152 29.56 10.69 14.60
N PHE A 153 29.28 9.70 13.76
CA PHE A 153 28.37 8.61 14.10
C PHE A 153 28.90 7.79 15.29
N LEU A 154 30.15 7.35 15.26
CA LEU A 154 30.76 6.58 16.35
C LEU A 154 30.83 7.38 17.67
N GLU A 155 31.13 8.68 17.62
CA GLU A 155 31.14 9.54 18.82
C GLU A 155 29.76 9.67 19.48
N ARG A 156 28.68 9.55 18.71
CA ARG A 156 27.29 9.69 19.21
C ARG A 156 26.61 8.36 19.52
N ARG A 157 26.96 7.30 18.79
CA ARG A 157 26.24 6.01 18.75
C ARG A 157 27.14 4.80 18.95
N GLY A 158 28.46 4.97 18.98
CA GLY A 158 29.38 3.93 19.40
C GLY A 158 29.13 3.60 20.86
N ASN A 159 29.03 2.30 21.15
CA ASN A 159 28.97 1.79 22.52
C ASN A 159 30.38 1.66 23.10
#